data_AF-A0A432T4L4-F1
#
_entry.id   AF-A0A432T4L4-F1
#
_cell.length_a   1.000
_cell.length_b   1.000
_cell.length_c   1.000
_cell.angle_alpha   90.00
_cell.angle_beta   90.00
_cell.angle_gamma   90.00
#
_symmetry.space_group_name_H-M   'P 1'
#
loop_
_entity.id
_entity.type
_entity.pdbx_description
1 polymer ?
#
loop_
_entity_poly.entity_id
_entity_poly.type
_entity_poly.pdbx_seq_one_letter_code
_entity_poly.pdbx_strand_id
1 'polypeptide(L)'
;VACHTGRKSCFFTSVMQDKIILDKEVDTDAIYGVVDTLYHTILERKNASKEQKSWTKKLLDDKALMLSKIREEAEEVCVAIDEESDAQVIYESADLLYHTLVGLGYRNISPDRVKQELARRFDKSGIEEKESRSR
;
A
#
# COMPACT_ATOMS: atom_id res chain seq x y z
N VAL A 1 -5.30 -3.63 21.20
CA VAL A 1 -6.11 -4.82 20.86
C VAL A 1 -6.92 -5.20 22.09
N ALA A 2 -8.25 -5.18 22.01
CA ALA A 2 -9.14 -5.30 23.19
C ALA A 2 -9.54 -6.76 23.54
N CYS A 3 -8.92 -7.76 22.91
CA CYS A 3 -9.18 -9.16 23.24
C CYS A 3 -7.87 -9.97 23.25
N HIS A 4 -7.56 -10.60 24.38
CA HIS A 4 -6.40 -11.48 24.54
C HIS A 4 -6.54 -12.82 23.79
N THR A 5 -7.66 -13.04 23.10
CA THR A 5 -7.95 -14.28 22.35
C THR A 5 -7.65 -14.16 20.85
N GLY A 6 -7.17 -13.00 20.37
CA GLY A 6 -6.92 -12.74 18.94
C GLY A 6 -8.19 -12.53 18.10
N ARG A 7 -9.39 -12.64 18.68
CA ARG A 7 -10.67 -12.51 17.97
C ARG A 7 -11.11 -11.05 17.85
N LYS A 8 -11.66 -10.67 16.68
CA LYS A 8 -12.11 -9.29 16.39
C LYS A 8 -13.47 -8.89 16.99
N SER A 9 -14.23 -9.84 17.53
CA SER A 9 -15.55 -9.63 18.12
C SER A 9 -15.76 -10.62 19.26
N CYS A 10 -16.52 -10.24 20.29
CA CYS A 10 -16.93 -11.15 21.38
C CYS A 10 -18.13 -12.04 21.01
N PHE A 11 -18.75 -11.85 19.83
CA PHE A 11 -19.95 -12.57 19.39
C PHE A 11 -19.62 -13.80 18.53
N PHE A 12 -18.76 -14.70 19.04
CA PHE A 12 -18.37 -15.94 18.33
C PHE A 12 -19.08 -17.20 18.85
N THR A 13 -19.74 -17.12 20.00
CA THR A 13 -20.49 -18.23 20.61
C THR A 13 -21.98 -17.93 20.57
N SER A 14 -22.78 -18.86 20.04
CA SER A 14 -24.24 -18.77 20.07
C SER A 14 -24.75 -19.25 21.41
N VAL A 15 -25.44 -18.37 22.16
CA VAL A 15 -26.08 -18.71 23.44
C VAL A 15 -27.22 -19.74 23.26
N MET A 16 -27.80 -19.80 22.05
CA MET A 16 -28.92 -20.70 21.74
C MET A 16 -28.49 -22.12 21.37
N GLN A 17 -27.22 -22.30 20.97
CA GLN A 17 -26.75 -23.56 20.39
C GLN A 17 -25.53 -24.14 21.10
N ASP A 18 -25.03 -23.50 22.18
CA ASP A 18 -23.79 -23.85 22.89
C ASP A 18 -22.64 -24.24 21.95
N LYS A 19 -22.55 -23.53 20.81
CA LYS A 19 -21.59 -23.79 19.74
C LYS A 19 -20.96 -22.49 19.26
N ILE A 20 -19.68 -22.59 18.92
CA ILE A 20 -18.96 -21.54 18.20
C ILE A 20 -19.57 -21.47 16.80
N ILE A 21 -20.18 -20.33 16.47
CA ILE A 21 -20.85 -20.07 15.18
C ILE A 21 -19.95 -19.33 14.19
N LEU A 22 -18.82 -18.81 14.65
CA LEU A 22 -17.82 -18.14 13.84
C LEU A 22 -16.43 -18.69 14.22
N ASP A 23 -16.03 -19.75 13.53
CA ASP A 23 -14.72 -20.42 13.67
C ASP A 23 -13.74 -20.04 12.55
N LYS A 24 -14.09 -19.05 11.72
CA LYS A 24 -13.13 -18.54 10.75
C LYS A 24 -12.10 -17.69 11.48
N GLU A 25 -10.90 -18.24 11.64
CA GLU A 25 -9.69 -17.42 11.69
C GLU A 25 -9.77 -16.47 10.50
N VAL A 26 -9.95 -15.19 10.83
CA VAL A 26 -10.01 -14.15 9.83
C VAL A 26 -8.59 -13.96 9.35
N ASP A 27 -8.30 -14.45 8.14
CA ASP A 27 -7.06 -14.13 7.45
C ASP A 27 -7.00 -12.60 7.30
N THR A 28 -6.20 -11.96 8.16
CA THR A 28 -6.00 -10.52 8.13
C THR A 28 -5.28 -10.08 6.88
N ASP A 29 -4.51 -10.96 6.24
CA ASP A 29 -3.84 -10.73 4.96
C ASP A 29 -4.84 -10.80 3.79
N ALA A 30 -5.96 -11.51 3.95
CA ALA A 30 -7.09 -11.48 3.01
C ALA A 30 -8.00 -10.26 3.20
N ILE A 31 -8.04 -9.65 4.40
CA ILE A 31 -8.82 -8.42 4.67
C ILE A 31 -8.04 -7.16 4.29
N TYR A 32 -6.74 -7.12 4.56
CA TYR A 32 -5.85 -6.04 4.17
C TYR A 32 -4.93 -6.56 3.08
N GLY A 33 -5.08 -6.05 1.85
CA GLY A 33 -4.16 -6.41 0.78
C GLY A 33 -2.73 -6.01 1.13
N VAL A 34 -1.74 -6.62 0.47
CA VAL A 34 -0.30 -6.35 0.68
C VAL A 34 0.03 -4.85 0.69
N VAL A 35 -0.66 -4.07 -0.14
CA VAL A 35 -0.53 -2.60 -0.24
C VAL A 35 -0.98 -1.90 1.05
N ASP A 36 -2.08 -2.35 1.65
CA ASP A 36 -2.65 -1.76 2.86
C ASP A 36 -1.77 -2.10 4.08
N THR A 37 -1.32 -3.35 4.19
CA THR A 37 -0.37 -3.80 5.22
C THR A 37 0.96 -3.04 5.13
N LEU A 38 1.50 -2.87 3.92
CA LEU A 38 2.71 -2.10 3.69
C LEU A 38 2.51 -0.62 4.06
N TYR A 39 1.38 -0.02 3.68
CA TYR A 39 1.07 1.36 4.02
C TYR A 39 0.93 1.59 5.53
N HIS A 40 0.27 0.67 6.25
CA HIS A 40 0.21 0.71 7.71
C HIS A 40 1.61 0.66 8.33
N THR A 41 2.47 -0.23 7.85
CA THR A 41 3.88 -0.30 8.28
C THR A 41 4.60 1.04 8.04
N ILE A 42 4.39 1.68 6.89
CA ILE A 42 4.97 3.01 6.57
C ILE A 42 4.50 4.06 7.59
N LEU A 43 3.21 4.07 7.95
CA LEU A 43 2.67 5.00 8.95
C LEU A 43 3.21 4.73 10.35
N GLU A 44 3.39 3.47 10.74
CA GLU A 44 4.05 3.12 12.00
C GLU A 44 5.49 3.65 12.03
N ARG A 45 6.24 3.44 10.95
CA ARG A 45 7.61 3.98 10.82
C ARG A 45 7.65 5.50 10.80
N LYS A 46 6.60 6.18 10.32
CA LYS A 46 6.52 7.65 10.38
C LYS A 46 6.51 8.19 11.81
N ASN A 47 5.82 7.49 12.71
CA ASN A 47 5.65 7.87 14.12
C ASN A 47 6.74 7.30 15.05
N ALA A 48 7.58 6.40 14.53
CA ALA A 48 8.72 5.84 15.23
C ALA A 48 9.74 6.93 15.64
N SER A 49 10.47 6.68 16.73
CA SER A 49 11.50 7.61 17.20
C SER A 49 12.69 7.65 16.23
N LYS A 50 13.48 8.74 16.24
CA LYS A 50 14.62 8.91 15.31
C LYS A 50 15.75 7.89 15.56
N GLU A 51 15.80 7.32 16.75
CA GLU A 51 16.79 6.32 17.17
C GLU A 51 16.53 4.95 16.51
N GLN A 52 15.29 4.71 16.04
CA GLN A 52 14.95 3.49 15.32
C GLN A 52 15.46 3.59 13.88
N LYS A 53 16.61 2.95 13.61
CA LYS A 53 17.18 2.84 12.26
C LYS A 53 16.23 2.07 11.35
N SER A 54 15.57 2.79 10.44
CA SER A 54 14.67 2.24 9.42
C SER A 54 14.87 3.00 8.12
N TRP A 55 15.00 2.26 7.01
CA TRP A 55 15.09 2.85 5.67
C TRP A 55 13.88 3.76 5.38
N THR A 56 12.68 3.27 5.66
CA THR A 56 11.43 4.04 5.52
C THR A 56 11.44 5.31 6.36
N LYS A 57 11.94 5.27 7.61
CA LYS A 57 12.06 6.47 8.46
C LYS A 57 13.01 7.49 7.82
N LYS A 58 14.16 7.03 7.31
CA LYS A 58 15.14 7.89 6.63
C LYS A 58 14.51 8.60 5.43
N LEU A 59 13.77 7.89 4.60
CA LEU A 59 13.04 8.48 3.47
C LEU A 59 11.98 9.49 3.93
N LEU A 60 11.22 9.17 4.99
CA LEU A 60 10.20 10.07 5.52
C LEU A 60 10.78 11.36 6.15
N ASP A 61 11.99 11.28 6.70
CA ASP A 61 12.70 12.43 7.27
C ASP A 61 13.46 13.25 6.23
N ASP A 62 13.86 12.65 5.11
CA ASP A 62 14.57 13.30 4.02
C ASP A 62 13.72 13.31 2.73
N LYS A 63 12.95 14.41 2.57
CA LYS A 63 12.11 14.62 1.40
C LYS A 63 12.89 14.62 0.08
N ALA A 64 14.13 15.13 0.07
CA ALA A 64 14.92 15.20 -1.15
C ALA A 64 15.33 13.79 -1.59
N LEU A 65 15.81 12.97 -0.66
CA LEU A 65 16.13 11.56 -0.89
C LEU A 65 14.89 10.76 -1.32
N MET A 66 13.75 10.95 -0.65
CA MET A 66 12.51 10.27 -1.03
C MET A 66 12.09 10.59 -2.48
N LEU A 67 12.15 11.87 -2.86
CA LEU A 67 11.81 12.28 -4.23
C LEU A 67 12.85 11.82 -5.25
N SER A 68 14.13 11.71 -4.89
CA SER A 68 15.15 11.19 -5.81
C SER A 68 14.92 9.70 -6.07
N LYS A 69 14.66 8.91 -5.02
CA LYS A 69 14.36 7.48 -5.18
C LYS A 69 13.16 7.25 -6.08
N ILE A 70 12.04 7.96 -5.90
CA ILE A 70 10.87 7.83 -6.79
C ILE A 70 11.23 8.09 -8.27
N ARG A 71 12.15 9.02 -8.55
CA ARG A 71 12.58 9.32 -9.92
C ARG A 71 13.48 8.24 -10.49
N GLU A 72 14.42 7.74 -9.68
CA GLU A 72 15.35 6.66 -10.01
C GLU A 72 14.56 5.39 -10.36
N GLU A 73 13.67 4.93 -9.47
CA GLU A 73 12.87 3.72 -9.72
C GLU A 73 11.96 3.87 -10.96
N ALA A 74 11.49 5.09 -11.25
CA ALA A 74 10.68 5.32 -12.44
C ALA A 74 11.51 5.20 -13.73
N GLU A 75 12.79 5.57 -13.68
CA GLU A 75 13.72 5.40 -14.78
C GLU A 75 14.13 3.92 -14.93
N GLU A 76 14.41 3.25 -13.82
CA GLU A 76 14.74 1.81 -13.79
C GLU A 76 13.58 0.95 -14.31
N VAL A 77 12.33 1.26 -13.96
CA VAL A 77 11.17 0.59 -14.59
C VAL A 77 11.13 0.80 -16.10
N CYS A 78 11.44 2.00 -16.60
CA CYS A 78 11.47 2.25 -18.04
C CYS A 78 12.56 1.40 -18.73
N VAL A 79 13.76 1.35 -18.15
CA VAL A 79 14.88 0.55 -18.67
C VAL A 79 14.54 -0.94 -18.63
N ALA A 80 13.99 -1.42 -17.51
CA ALA A 80 13.66 -2.82 -17.34
C ALA A 80 12.63 -3.31 -18.37
N ILE A 81 11.63 -2.47 -18.69
CA ILE A 81 10.62 -2.77 -19.70
C ILE A 81 11.22 -2.82 -21.11
N ASP A 82 12.21 -1.97 -21.40
CA ASP A 82 12.79 -1.86 -22.74
C ASP A 82 13.81 -2.97 -23.02
N GLU A 83 14.64 -3.31 -22.04
CA GLU A 83 15.87 -4.09 -22.28
C GLU A 83 16.04 -5.33 -21.39
N GLU A 84 15.24 -5.53 -20.33
CA GLU A 84 15.52 -6.53 -19.30
C GLU A 84 14.47 -7.65 -19.21
N SER A 85 14.65 -8.55 -18.24
CA SER A 85 13.77 -9.70 -18.04
C SER A 85 12.47 -9.34 -17.31
N ASP A 86 11.41 -10.12 -17.52
CA ASP A 86 10.13 -9.99 -16.78
C ASP A 86 10.33 -9.96 -15.25
N ALA A 87 11.30 -10.72 -14.73
CA ALA A 87 11.61 -10.73 -13.31
C ALA A 87 12.11 -9.36 -12.83
N GLN A 88 12.92 -8.70 -13.66
CA GLN A 88 13.44 -7.37 -13.37
C GLN A 88 12.36 -6.31 -13.48
N VAL A 89 11.49 -6.39 -14.50
CA VAL A 89 10.31 -5.52 -14.62
C VAL A 89 9.43 -5.60 -13.38
N ILE A 90 9.15 -6.81 -12.88
CA ILE A 90 8.35 -7.01 -11.65
C ILE A 90 9.07 -6.39 -10.44
N TYR A 91 10.39 -6.58 -10.33
CA TYR A 91 11.20 -6.07 -9.23
C TYR A 91 11.18 -4.54 -9.17
N GLU A 92 11.54 -3.86 -10.27
CA GLU A 92 11.56 -2.39 -10.31
C GLU A 92 10.16 -1.79 -10.19
N SER A 93 9.14 -2.46 -10.77
CA SER A 93 7.76 -2.03 -10.59
C SER A 93 7.34 -2.08 -9.12
N ALA A 94 7.77 -3.11 -8.39
CA ALA A 94 7.49 -3.23 -6.97
C ALA A 94 8.21 -2.14 -6.16
N ASP A 95 9.46 -1.80 -6.50
CA ASP A 95 10.20 -0.76 -5.77
C ASP A 95 9.65 0.65 -6.04
N LEU A 96 9.30 0.95 -7.30
CA LEU A 96 8.58 2.19 -7.64
C LEU A 96 7.26 2.32 -6.86
N LEU A 97 6.49 1.23 -6.75
CA LEU A 97 5.26 1.21 -5.97
C LEU A 97 5.52 1.41 -4.48
N TYR A 98 6.54 0.76 -3.91
CA TYR A 98 6.95 0.96 -2.52
C TYR A 98 7.31 2.43 -2.26
N HIS A 99 8.20 3.01 -3.07
CA HIS A 99 8.63 4.40 -2.93
C HIS A 99 7.48 5.40 -3.12
N THR A 100 6.53 5.09 -4.02
CA THR A 100 5.29 5.87 -4.16
C THR A 100 4.44 5.80 -2.90
N LEU A 101 4.26 4.62 -2.30
CA LEU A 101 3.52 4.45 -1.03
C LEU A 101 4.18 5.21 0.12
N VAL A 102 5.51 5.26 0.17
CA VAL A 102 6.24 6.11 1.14
C VAL A 102 5.89 7.58 0.94
N GLY A 103 5.86 8.06 -0.32
CA GLY A 103 5.41 9.41 -0.66
C GLY A 103 3.96 9.71 -0.26
N LEU A 104 3.05 8.75 -0.44
CA LEU A 104 1.67 8.87 0.05
C LEU A 104 1.61 8.92 1.58
N GLY A 105 2.39 8.08 2.26
CA GLY A 105 2.52 8.06 3.72
C GLY A 105 3.07 9.39 4.27
N TYR A 106 4.07 9.97 3.60
CA TYR A 106 4.58 11.31 3.92
C TYR A 106 3.45 12.36 3.91
N ARG A 107 2.55 12.28 2.92
CA ARG A 107 1.40 13.20 2.76
C ARG A 107 0.13 12.78 3.51
N ASN A 108 0.12 11.66 4.24
CA ASN A 108 -1.07 11.07 4.89
C ASN A 108 -2.22 10.78 3.90
N ILE A 109 -1.89 10.29 2.71
CA ILE A 109 -2.88 9.91 1.68
C ILE A 109 -3.01 8.38 1.69
N SER A 110 -4.21 7.86 1.94
CA SER A 110 -4.46 6.41 1.86
C SER A 110 -4.30 5.89 0.41
N PRO A 111 -3.66 4.72 0.19
CA PRO A 111 -3.63 4.06 -1.11
C PRO A 111 -5.01 3.80 -1.70
N ASP A 112 -6.05 3.65 -0.87
CA ASP A 112 -7.43 3.51 -1.34
C ASP A 112 -7.89 4.69 -2.20
N ARG A 113 -7.39 5.90 -1.92
CA ARG A 113 -7.68 7.07 -2.76
C ARG A 113 -7.10 6.92 -4.17
N VAL A 114 -5.95 6.27 -4.30
CA VAL A 114 -5.36 5.95 -5.61
C VAL A 114 -6.16 4.83 -6.28
N LYS A 115 -6.55 3.77 -5.54
CA LYS A 115 -7.43 2.70 -6.07
C LYS A 115 -8.76 3.27 -6.59
N GLN A 116 -9.39 4.18 -5.85
CA GLN A 116 -10.61 4.88 -6.26
C GLN A 116 -10.41 5.72 -7.52
N GLU A 117 -9.28 6.45 -7.61
CA GLU A 117 -8.95 7.21 -8.80
C GLU A 117 -8.72 6.30 -10.01
N LEU A 118 -8.05 5.15 -9.83
CA LEU A 118 -7.90 4.15 -10.90
C LEU A 118 -9.25 3.57 -11.32
N ALA A 119 -10.12 3.20 -10.38
CA ALA A 119 -11.48 2.72 -10.67
C ALA A 119 -12.29 3.75 -11.48
N ARG A 120 -12.23 5.03 -11.08
CA ARG A 120 -12.86 6.13 -11.82
C ARG A 120 -12.34 6.25 -13.26
N ARG A 121 -11.09 5.86 -13.52
CA ARG A 121 -10.50 5.81 -14.88
C ARG A 121 -10.84 4.54 -15.64
N PHE A 122 -11.20 3.45 -14.98
CA PHE A 122 -11.74 2.27 -15.67
C PHE A 122 -13.13 2.55 -16.23
N ASP A 123 -13.95 3.32 -15.51
CA ASP A 123 -15.32 3.68 -15.91
C ASP A 123 -15.39 4.76 -17.01
N LYS A 124 -14.26 5.37 -17.38
CA LYS A 124 -14.15 6.31 -18.50
C LYS A 124 -13.13 5.77 -19.46
N SER A 125 -13.44 5.55 -20.74
CA SER A 125 -12.43 5.04 -21.66
C SER A 125 -11.21 5.99 -21.66
N GLY A 126 -10.00 5.44 -21.54
CA GLY A 126 -8.78 6.24 -21.35
C GLY A 126 -8.49 7.23 -22.50
N ILE A 127 -9.22 7.12 -23.61
CA ILE A 127 -9.18 8.03 -24.76
C ILE A 127 -10.02 9.29 -24.48
N GLU A 128 -11.25 9.14 -23.97
CA GLU A 128 -12.16 10.26 -23.63
C GLU A 128 -11.57 11.17 -22.54
N GLU A 129 -10.85 10.61 -21.58
CA GLU A 129 -10.23 11.39 -20.51
C GLU A 129 -9.04 12.22 -21.01
N LYS A 130 -8.25 11.70 -21.96
CA LYS A 130 -7.17 12.46 -22.61
C LYS A 130 -7.71 13.60 -23.47
N GLU A 131 -8.80 13.39 -24.22
CA GLU A 131 -9.46 14.43 -25.02
C GLU A 131 -10.12 15.52 -24.17
N SER A 132 -10.58 15.20 -22.96
CA SER A 132 -11.16 16.20 -22.05
C SER A 132 -10.14 17.15 -21.42
N ARG A 133 -8.84 16.79 -21.43
CA ARG A 133 -7.75 17.62 -20.86
C ARG A 133 -7.15 18.61 -21.86
N SER A 134 -7.47 18.47 -23.14
CA SER A 134 -6.99 19.35 -24.22
C SER A 134 -7.97 20.47 -24.61
N ARG A 135 -9.00 20.72 -23.79
CA ARG A 135 -9.95 21.84 -23.94
C ARG A 135 -9.85 22.81 -22.78
#